data_AF-A0A4Q5L865-F1
#
_entry.id   AF-A0A4Q5L865-F1
#
_cell.length_a   1.000
_cell.length_b   1.000
_cell.length_c   1.000
_cell.angle_alpha   90.00
_cell.angle_beta   90.00
_cell.angle_gamma   90.00
#
_symmetry.space_group_name_H-M   'P 1'
#
loop_
_entity.id
_entity.type
_entity.pdbx_description
1 polymer ?
#
loop_
_entity_poly.entity_id
_entity_poly.type
_entity_poly.pdbx_seq_one_letter_code
_entity_poly.pdbx_strand_id
1 'polypeptide(L)'
;MIGSDDVYLPDKLAVQVPLLRDAPPEVGVIFGPVELIGPQGEPLPTPKWPVISEGSVFVPLLRQNFVSAMGTLVRRSCYDKVGLYDESLVYEDLDMWLRIAKQYQFKYSEQISAKYRVHPKSAMQSRQAVLIESTLRLLHKYWGESAETDQIIMAHAKNLSERLYQLGSPRAKHWLHLRWRRERGVRTGILYMLALLGVPGTQVVKLQRRLGR
;
A
#
# COMPACT_ATOMS: atom_id res chain seq x y z
N MET A 1 3.16 16.22 -4.36
CA MET A 1 4.00 15.29 -5.15
C MET A 1 3.25 14.95 -6.43
N ILE A 2 3.94 14.71 -7.54
CA ILE A 2 3.31 14.22 -8.78
C ILE A 2 4.32 13.38 -9.57
N GLY A 3 3.85 12.31 -10.23
CA GLY A 3 4.67 11.55 -11.17
C GLY A 3 4.98 12.38 -12.42
N SER A 4 6.12 12.12 -13.06
CA SER A 4 6.53 12.85 -14.28
C SER A 4 5.59 12.61 -15.47
N ASP A 5 4.83 11.52 -15.44
CA ASP A 5 3.87 11.07 -16.44
C ASP A 5 2.40 11.43 -16.09
N ASP A 6 2.16 11.94 -14.89
CA ASP A 6 0.84 12.33 -14.40
C ASP A 6 0.48 13.77 -14.79
N VAL A 7 -0.81 14.13 -14.65
CA VAL A 7 -1.31 15.48 -14.92
C VAL A 7 -1.69 16.19 -13.63
N TYR A 8 -1.07 17.35 -13.38
CA TYR A 8 -1.42 18.26 -12.29
C TYR A 8 -2.57 19.15 -12.74
N LEU A 9 -3.71 19.13 -12.05
CA LEU A 9 -4.83 20.01 -12.41
C LEU A 9 -4.57 21.45 -11.94
N PRO A 10 -4.90 22.46 -12.74
CA PRO A 10 -4.49 23.85 -12.51
C PRO A 10 -5.05 24.43 -11.20
N ASP A 11 -6.20 23.95 -10.77
CA ASP A 11 -6.94 24.39 -9.58
C ASP A 11 -6.55 23.65 -8.30
N LYS A 12 -5.69 22.62 -8.37
CA LYS A 12 -5.29 21.80 -7.21
C LYS A 12 -4.77 22.65 -6.05
N LEU A 13 -3.84 23.57 -6.31
CA LEU A 13 -3.29 24.43 -5.24
C LEU A 13 -4.29 25.48 -4.77
N ALA A 14 -5.06 26.05 -5.71
CA ALA A 14 -6.06 27.07 -5.39
C ALA A 14 -7.11 26.55 -4.39
N VAL A 15 -7.40 25.25 -4.43
CA VAL A 15 -8.35 24.60 -3.51
C VAL A 15 -7.65 23.98 -2.29
N GLN A 16 -6.58 23.20 -2.47
CA GLN A 16 -5.97 22.46 -1.35
C GLN A 16 -5.19 23.36 -0.39
N VAL A 17 -4.58 24.47 -0.85
CA VAL A 17 -3.80 25.36 0.03
C VAL A 17 -4.69 26.06 1.05
N PRO A 18 -5.81 26.71 0.70
CA PRO A 18 -6.76 27.24 1.69
C PRO A 18 -7.27 26.16 2.64
N LEU A 19 -7.64 24.98 2.12
CA LEU A 19 -8.12 23.87 2.96
C LEU A 19 -7.10 23.46 4.03
N LEU A 20 -5.81 23.42 3.69
CA LEU A 20 -4.76 23.09 4.64
C LEU A 20 -4.44 24.25 5.58
N ARG A 21 -4.41 25.49 5.06
CA ARG A 21 -4.14 26.70 5.85
C ARG A 21 -5.18 26.87 6.95
N ASP A 22 -6.46 26.69 6.62
CA ASP A 22 -7.60 26.94 7.51
C ASP A 22 -7.94 25.70 8.38
N ALA A 23 -7.29 24.56 8.13
CA ALA A 23 -7.44 23.37 8.96
C ALA A 23 -6.67 23.50 10.29
N PRO A 24 -7.15 22.82 11.36
CA PRO A 24 -6.42 22.75 12.62
C PRO A 24 -4.96 22.28 12.47
N PRO A 25 -4.04 22.66 13.38
CA PRO A 25 -2.62 22.29 13.30
C PRO A 25 -2.35 20.77 13.27
N GLU A 26 -3.23 19.98 13.87
CA GLU A 26 -3.16 18.51 13.85
C GLU A 26 -3.44 17.90 12.48
N VAL A 27 -4.09 18.64 11.57
CA VAL A 27 -4.30 18.18 10.19
C VAL A 27 -3.02 18.40 9.40
N GLY A 28 -2.33 17.30 9.08
CA GLY A 28 -1.06 17.32 8.37
C GLY A 28 -1.17 17.12 6.87
N VAL A 29 -2.28 16.53 6.41
CA VAL A 29 -2.44 16.10 5.01
C VAL A 29 -3.85 16.42 4.52
N ILE A 30 -3.92 17.09 3.37
CA ILE A 30 -5.11 17.09 2.51
C ILE A 30 -4.92 15.98 1.49
N PHE A 31 -5.95 15.18 1.26
CA PHE A 31 -5.96 14.17 0.19
C PHE A 31 -7.31 14.17 -0.51
N GLY A 32 -7.36 13.69 -1.75
CA GLY A 32 -8.57 13.71 -2.56
C GLY A 32 -8.53 12.72 -3.71
N PRO A 33 -9.60 12.64 -4.50
CA PRO A 33 -9.69 11.74 -5.63
C PRO A 33 -8.74 12.17 -6.76
N VAL A 34 -8.40 11.19 -7.59
CA VAL A 34 -7.63 11.37 -8.83
C VAL A 34 -8.34 10.62 -9.94
N GLU A 35 -8.28 11.13 -11.16
CA GLU A 35 -8.78 10.42 -12.32
C GLU A 35 -7.73 9.48 -12.88
N LEU A 36 -8.16 8.33 -13.41
CA LEU A 36 -7.28 7.46 -14.18
C LEU A 36 -7.30 7.87 -15.66
N ILE A 37 -6.12 7.97 -16.25
CA ILE A 37 -5.94 8.15 -17.69
C ILE A 37 -5.02 7.07 -18.24
N GLY A 38 -5.23 6.68 -19.49
CA GLY A 38 -4.37 5.72 -20.14
C GLY A 38 -3.12 6.38 -20.75
N PRO A 39 -2.29 5.61 -21.48
CA PRO A 39 -0.99 6.08 -21.93
C PRO A 39 -1.05 7.29 -22.86
N GLN A 40 -2.16 7.48 -23.58
CA GLN A 40 -2.38 8.58 -24.51
C GLN A 40 -3.22 9.73 -23.90
N GLY A 41 -3.60 9.61 -22.62
CA GLY A 41 -4.41 10.61 -21.91
C GLY A 41 -5.91 10.42 -22.04
N GLU A 42 -6.34 9.33 -22.66
CA GLU A 42 -7.72 8.90 -22.71
C GLU A 42 -8.25 8.59 -21.31
N PRO A 43 -9.49 8.97 -20.98
CA PRO A 43 -10.05 8.69 -19.66
C PRO A 43 -10.24 7.19 -19.46
N LEU A 44 -9.90 6.71 -18.27
CA LEU A 44 -10.15 5.34 -17.83
C LEU A 44 -11.18 5.31 -16.70
N PRO A 45 -11.92 4.20 -16.52
CA PRO A 45 -12.78 4.01 -15.36
C PRO A 45 -11.99 4.19 -14.06
N THR A 46 -12.37 5.19 -13.28
CA THR A 46 -11.74 5.47 -11.99
C THR A 46 -12.48 4.71 -10.89
N PRO A 47 -11.82 3.81 -10.15
CA PRO A 47 -12.46 3.09 -9.06
C PRO A 47 -12.87 4.09 -7.97
N LYS A 48 -14.14 4.02 -7.56
CA LYS A 48 -14.61 4.74 -6.37
C LYS A 48 -14.19 3.96 -5.14
N TRP A 49 -13.47 4.59 -4.22
CA TRP A 49 -13.18 3.97 -2.93
C TRP A 49 -14.48 3.84 -2.13
N PRO A 50 -14.85 2.63 -1.68
CA PRO A 50 -16.14 2.40 -1.03
C PRO A 50 -16.22 3.07 0.34
N VAL A 51 -15.08 3.27 1.00
CA VAL A 51 -14.97 3.94 2.29
C VAL A 51 -13.78 4.90 2.23
N ILE A 52 -14.05 6.18 2.46
CA ILE A 52 -13.03 7.22 2.63
C ILE A 52 -13.08 7.61 4.10
N SER A 53 -11.94 7.53 4.79
CA SER A 53 -11.81 7.94 6.19
C SER A 53 -10.96 9.20 6.29
N GLU A 54 -11.37 10.13 7.14
CA GLU A 54 -10.60 11.31 7.52
C GLU A 54 -10.37 11.35 9.04
N GLY A 55 -9.59 12.32 9.52
CA GLY A 55 -9.12 12.38 10.90
C GLY A 55 -7.97 11.40 11.14
N SER A 56 -8.11 10.55 12.16
CA SER A 56 -7.12 9.53 12.54
C SER A 56 -7.23 8.30 11.64
N VAL A 57 -6.41 8.27 10.58
CA VAL A 57 -6.55 7.27 9.50
C VAL A 57 -5.54 6.12 9.53
N PHE A 58 -4.69 6.00 10.56
CA PHE A 58 -3.65 4.97 10.59
C PHE A 58 -4.19 3.55 10.38
N VAL A 59 -5.20 3.15 11.17
CA VAL A 59 -5.80 1.81 11.07
C VAL A 59 -6.56 1.61 9.74
N PRO A 60 -7.43 2.54 9.29
CA PRO A 60 -8.03 2.46 7.96
C PRO A 60 -7.01 2.30 6.83
N LEU A 61 -5.94 3.10 6.87
CA LEU A 61 -4.91 3.13 5.85
C LEU A 61 -4.07 1.83 5.84
N LEU A 62 -3.82 1.24 7.01
CA LEU A 62 -3.15 -0.03 7.15
C LEU A 62 -3.96 -1.18 6.53
N ARG A 63 -5.30 -1.13 6.63
CA ARG A 63 -6.21 -2.12 6.01
C ARG A 63 -6.24 -1.98 4.49
N GLN A 64 -6.27 -0.75 4.00
CA GLN A 64 -6.34 -0.48 2.57
C GLN A 64 -5.78 0.90 2.27
N ASN A 65 -4.83 0.97 1.34
CA ASN A 65 -4.36 2.26 0.85
C ASN A 65 -5.42 2.91 -0.04
N PHE A 66 -6.02 4.00 0.46
CA PHE A 66 -6.96 4.86 -0.29
C PHE A 66 -6.39 6.25 -0.57
N VAL A 67 -5.14 6.53 -0.18
CA VAL A 67 -4.49 7.82 -0.37
C VAL A 67 -3.62 7.77 -1.62
N SER A 68 -4.03 8.51 -2.65
CA SER A 68 -3.25 8.70 -3.86
C SER A 68 -2.21 9.80 -3.65
N ALA A 69 -0.92 9.50 -3.84
CA ALA A 69 0.17 10.44 -3.58
C ALA A 69 0.04 11.77 -4.36
N MET A 70 -0.35 11.71 -5.63
CA MET A 70 -0.61 12.87 -6.48
C MET A 70 -1.84 13.68 -6.03
N GLY A 71 -2.76 13.05 -5.30
CA GLY A 71 -3.94 13.67 -4.71
C GLY A 71 -3.64 14.44 -3.42
N THR A 72 -2.42 14.33 -2.88
CA THR A 72 -2.09 14.91 -1.57
C THR A 72 -1.54 16.34 -1.65
N LEU A 73 -1.73 17.09 -0.56
CA LEU A 73 -0.95 18.26 -0.15
C LEU A 73 -0.59 18.07 1.34
N VAL A 74 0.70 18.16 1.66
CA VAL A 74 1.24 17.77 2.96
C VAL A 74 1.92 18.97 3.62
N ARG A 75 1.70 19.21 4.92
CA ARG A 75 2.45 20.22 5.67
C ARG A 75 3.92 19.83 5.73
N ARG A 76 4.82 20.81 5.55
CA ARG A 76 6.27 20.60 5.70
C ARG A 76 6.63 19.98 7.05
N SER A 77 5.98 20.42 8.12
CA SER A 77 6.20 19.92 9.49
C SER A 77 5.98 18.42 9.64
N CYS A 78 5.17 17.79 8.76
CA CYS A 78 5.01 16.34 8.77
C CYS A 78 6.35 15.66 8.45
N TYR A 79 7.07 16.12 7.43
CA TYR A 79 8.38 15.56 7.06
C TYR A 79 9.44 15.84 8.12
N ASP A 80 9.42 17.04 8.71
CA ASP A 80 10.33 17.39 9.81
C ASP A 80 10.11 16.46 11.02
N LYS A 81 8.87 16.02 11.25
CA LYS A 81 8.49 15.15 12.37
C LYS A 81 8.75 13.68 12.11
N VAL A 82 8.42 13.16 10.93
CA VAL A 82 8.48 11.70 10.65
C VAL A 82 9.68 11.27 9.81
N GLY A 83 10.48 12.22 9.31
CA GLY A 83 11.59 11.98 8.41
C GLY A 83 11.16 11.79 6.95
N LEU A 84 12.14 11.53 6.08
CA LEU A 84 11.94 11.40 4.63
C LEU A 84 11.51 9.98 4.23
N TYR A 85 11.46 9.72 2.93
CA TYR A 85 11.06 8.44 2.36
C TYR A 85 12.07 7.33 2.66
N ASP A 86 11.57 6.10 2.83
CA ASP A 86 12.42 4.91 2.93
C ASP A 86 12.74 4.40 1.53
N GLU A 87 13.94 4.74 1.04
CA GLU A 87 14.45 4.40 -0.29
C GLU A 87 14.64 2.88 -0.49
N SER A 88 14.53 2.06 0.56
CA SER A 88 14.56 0.60 0.42
C SER A 88 13.23 -0.01 -0.05
N LEU A 89 12.16 0.79 -0.08
CA LEU A 89 10.83 0.37 -0.53
C LEU A 89 10.59 0.73 -2.00
N VAL A 90 9.75 -0.08 -2.66
CA VAL A 90 9.38 0.09 -4.07
C VAL A 90 8.13 0.96 -4.24
N TYR A 91 7.33 1.06 -3.19
CA TYR A 91 6.19 1.96 -3.07
C TYR A 91 6.26 2.64 -1.70
N GLU A 92 6.97 3.74 -1.67
CA GLU A 92 7.40 4.49 -0.49
C GLU A 92 6.30 5.38 0.10
N ASP A 93 5.31 5.76 -0.72
CA ASP A 93 4.22 6.65 -0.30
C ASP A 93 3.38 6.07 0.83
N LEU A 94 3.01 4.78 0.75
CA LEU A 94 2.22 4.15 1.81
C LEU A 94 2.97 4.16 3.16
N ASP A 95 4.29 3.97 3.15
CA ASP A 95 5.10 4.03 4.36
C ASP A 95 5.09 5.45 4.95
N MET A 96 5.25 6.47 4.10
CA MET A 96 5.14 7.87 4.48
C MET A 96 3.77 8.19 5.08
N TRP A 97 2.69 7.79 4.43
CA TRP A 97 1.33 8.03 4.90
C TRP A 97 1.04 7.37 6.25
N LEU A 98 1.49 6.12 6.45
CA LEU A 98 1.33 5.44 7.75
C LEU A 98 2.10 6.14 8.86
N ARG A 99 3.35 6.58 8.60
CA ARG A 99 4.13 7.34 9.58
C ARG A 99 3.47 8.68 9.94
N ILE A 100 3.01 9.42 8.94
CA ILE A 100 2.29 10.69 9.15
C ILE A 100 0.98 10.45 9.91
N ALA A 101 0.21 9.41 9.56
CA ALA A 101 -1.08 9.10 10.19
C ALA A 101 -0.99 8.73 11.68
N LYS A 102 0.20 8.38 12.18
CA LYS A 102 0.45 8.19 13.63
C LYS A 102 0.64 9.50 14.39
N GLN A 103 0.90 10.60 13.70
CA GLN A 103 1.26 11.90 14.30
C GLN A 103 0.27 13.01 13.93
N TYR A 104 -0.40 12.89 12.78
CA TYR A 104 -1.26 13.90 12.20
C TYR A 104 -2.54 13.29 11.66
N GLN A 105 -3.57 14.12 11.61
CA GLN A 105 -4.85 13.82 10.97
C GLN A 105 -4.80 14.12 9.47
N PHE A 106 -5.65 13.40 8.75
CA PHE A 106 -5.85 13.57 7.31
C PHE A 106 -7.22 14.21 7.08
N LYS A 107 -7.33 15.11 6.10
CA LYS A 107 -8.61 15.73 5.74
C LYS A 107 -8.91 15.47 4.28
N TYR A 108 -10.13 15.03 4.00
CA TYR A 108 -10.54 14.73 2.64
C TYR A 108 -10.94 16.01 1.88
N SER A 109 -10.59 16.07 0.61
CA SER A 109 -11.02 17.08 -0.35
C SER A 109 -11.77 16.38 -1.48
N GLU A 110 -12.99 16.81 -1.75
CA GLU A 110 -13.82 16.24 -2.82
C GLU A 110 -13.33 16.59 -4.23
N GLN A 111 -12.41 17.55 -4.33
CA GLN A 111 -11.87 18.02 -5.60
C GLN A 111 -10.95 16.97 -6.24
N ILE A 112 -11.22 16.64 -7.49
CA ILE A 112 -10.26 15.92 -8.34
C ILE A 112 -9.08 16.85 -8.58
N SER A 113 -7.89 16.44 -8.15
CA SER A 113 -6.72 17.33 -8.12
C SER A 113 -5.59 16.90 -9.06
N ALA A 114 -5.65 15.67 -9.57
CA ALA A 114 -4.65 15.13 -10.49
C ALA A 114 -5.26 14.01 -11.36
N LYS A 115 -4.57 13.70 -12.45
CA LYS A 115 -4.84 12.50 -13.26
C LYS A 115 -3.63 11.57 -13.22
N TYR A 116 -3.85 10.33 -12.80
CA TYR A 116 -2.85 9.27 -12.71
C TYR A 116 -2.77 8.48 -14.01
N ARG A 117 -1.57 8.40 -14.61
CA ARG A 117 -1.37 7.69 -15.87
C ARG A 117 -1.10 6.21 -15.65
N VAL A 118 -1.97 5.37 -16.21
CA VAL A 118 -1.86 3.92 -16.12
C VAL A 118 -1.17 3.37 -17.37
N HIS A 119 0.04 2.84 -17.18
CA HIS A 119 0.76 2.13 -18.22
C HIS A 119 0.53 0.60 -18.15
N PRO A 120 0.19 -0.07 -19.27
CA PRO A 120 0.04 -1.54 -19.31
C PRO A 120 1.29 -2.31 -18.87
N LYS A 121 2.48 -1.72 -19.00
CA LYS A 121 3.76 -2.31 -18.58
C LYS A 121 4.32 -1.69 -17.30
N SER A 122 3.49 -1.01 -16.50
CA SER A 122 3.96 -0.37 -15.27
C SER A 122 4.69 -1.37 -14.37
N ALA A 123 5.59 -0.86 -13.52
CA ALA A 123 6.28 -1.66 -12.52
C ALA A 123 5.28 -2.46 -11.65
N MET A 124 4.07 -1.90 -11.44
CA MET A 124 2.94 -2.54 -10.78
C MET A 124 2.57 -3.90 -11.38
N GLN A 125 2.59 -4.01 -12.72
CA GLN A 125 2.20 -5.23 -13.43
C GLN A 125 3.38 -6.19 -13.63
N SER A 126 4.57 -5.65 -13.91
CA SER A 126 5.75 -6.44 -14.28
C SER A 126 6.62 -6.92 -13.10
N ARG A 127 6.49 -6.30 -11.92
CA ARG A 127 7.33 -6.58 -10.74
C ARG A 127 6.53 -7.00 -9.49
N GLN A 128 5.45 -7.77 -9.68
CA GLN A 128 4.54 -8.18 -8.59
C GLN A 128 5.25 -8.78 -7.38
N ALA A 129 6.23 -9.67 -7.56
CA ALA A 129 6.94 -10.29 -6.44
C ALA A 129 7.71 -9.26 -5.59
N VAL A 130 8.33 -8.29 -6.25
CA VAL A 130 9.09 -7.20 -5.60
C VAL A 130 8.15 -6.29 -4.83
N LEU A 131 7.00 -5.94 -5.40
CA LEU A 131 5.99 -5.11 -4.74
C LEU A 131 5.41 -5.80 -3.51
N ILE A 132 5.01 -7.07 -3.65
CA ILE A 132 4.49 -7.88 -2.54
C ILE A 132 5.51 -7.95 -1.40
N GLU A 133 6.78 -8.17 -1.73
CA GLU A 133 7.82 -8.20 -0.72
C GLU A 133 8.02 -6.83 -0.06
N SER A 134 8.01 -5.74 -0.83
CA SER A 134 8.07 -4.38 -0.31
C SER A 134 6.91 -4.10 0.65
N THR A 135 5.68 -4.52 0.32
CA THR A 135 4.52 -4.42 1.20
C THR A 135 4.71 -5.24 2.47
N LEU A 136 5.21 -6.48 2.37
CA LEU A 136 5.51 -7.30 3.55
C LEU A 136 6.55 -6.66 4.47
N ARG A 137 7.61 -6.05 3.91
CA ARG A 137 8.63 -5.29 4.66
C ARG A 137 8.01 -4.09 5.37
N LEU A 138 7.23 -3.30 4.65
CA LEU A 138 6.51 -2.14 5.20
C LEU A 138 5.61 -2.57 6.37
N LEU A 139 4.76 -3.57 6.15
CA LEU A 139 3.83 -4.05 7.19
C LEU A 139 4.57 -4.60 8.41
N HIS A 140 5.70 -5.28 8.22
CA HIS A 140 6.51 -5.82 9.30
C HIS A 140 7.05 -4.74 10.26
N LYS A 141 7.21 -3.48 9.80
CA LYS A 141 7.62 -2.35 10.66
C LYS A 141 6.63 -2.06 11.79
N TYR A 142 5.35 -2.32 11.56
CA TYR A 142 4.25 -2.02 12.48
C TYR A 142 3.80 -3.26 13.27
N TRP A 143 4.49 -4.39 13.10
CA TRP A 143 4.17 -5.61 13.85
C TRP A 143 4.53 -5.43 15.34
N GLY A 144 3.59 -5.77 16.21
CA GLY A 144 3.71 -5.71 17.67
C GLY A 144 3.29 -4.37 18.26
N GLU A 145 2.82 -3.42 17.45
CA GLU A 145 2.34 -2.13 17.96
C GLU A 145 1.03 -2.24 18.75
N SER A 146 0.10 -3.09 18.29
CA SER A 146 -1.14 -3.38 18.98
C SER A 146 -1.77 -4.69 18.48
N ALA A 147 -2.69 -5.26 19.25
CA ALA A 147 -3.42 -6.45 18.82
C ALA A 147 -4.25 -6.22 17.55
N GLU A 148 -4.85 -5.03 17.38
CA GLU A 148 -5.63 -4.68 16.19
C GLU A 148 -4.72 -4.57 14.96
N THR A 149 -3.58 -3.88 15.11
CA THR A 149 -2.56 -3.74 14.06
C THR A 149 -2.04 -5.11 13.62
N ASP A 150 -1.73 -6.00 14.57
CA ASP A 150 -1.23 -7.34 14.29
C ASP A 150 -2.24 -8.22 13.56
N GLN A 151 -3.53 -8.11 13.89
CA GLN A 151 -4.59 -8.82 13.17
C GLN A 151 -4.67 -8.39 11.71
N ILE A 152 -4.61 -7.07 11.45
CA ILE A 152 -4.63 -6.52 10.09
C ILE A 152 -3.39 -6.99 9.31
N ILE A 153 -2.20 -6.86 9.90
CA ILE A 153 -0.96 -7.29 9.24
C ILE A 153 -0.98 -8.79 8.96
N MET A 154 -1.48 -9.62 9.88
CA MET A 154 -1.60 -11.06 9.66
C MET A 154 -2.52 -11.40 8.48
N ALA A 155 -3.65 -10.69 8.35
CA ALA A 155 -4.56 -10.86 7.23
C ALA A 155 -3.87 -10.55 5.88
N HIS A 156 -3.10 -9.47 5.80
CA HIS A 156 -2.29 -9.16 4.62
C HIS A 156 -1.18 -10.19 4.41
N ALA A 157 -0.40 -10.49 5.44
CA ALA A 157 0.74 -11.39 5.38
C ALA A 157 0.34 -12.79 4.91
N LYS A 158 -0.85 -13.27 5.29
CA LYS A 158 -1.41 -14.52 4.78
C LYS A 158 -1.51 -14.53 3.26
N ASN A 159 -2.16 -13.53 2.68
CA ASN A 159 -2.37 -13.46 1.23
C ASN A 159 -1.06 -13.19 0.48
N LEU A 160 -0.26 -12.26 0.99
CA LEU A 160 0.96 -11.80 0.35
C LEU A 160 2.08 -12.85 0.37
N SER A 161 2.32 -13.52 1.50
CA SER A 161 3.37 -14.56 1.60
C SER A 161 3.08 -15.77 0.72
N GLU A 162 1.81 -16.20 0.63
CA GLU A 162 1.41 -17.29 -0.26
C GLU A 162 1.55 -16.87 -1.72
N ARG A 163 1.09 -15.66 -2.10
CA ARG A 163 1.25 -15.15 -3.46
C ARG A 163 2.74 -15.00 -3.85
N LEU A 164 3.58 -14.54 -2.93
CA LEU A 164 5.01 -14.41 -3.15
C LEU A 164 5.66 -15.77 -3.45
N TYR A 165 5.22 -16.83 -2.76
CA TYR A 165 5.65 -18.20 -3.03
C TYR A 165 5.17 -18.71 -4.40
N GLN A 166 3.91 -18.43 -4.77
CA GLN A 166 3.36 -18.80 -6.08
C GLN A 166 4.10 -18.14 -7.24
N LEU A 167 4.59 -16.91 -7.04
CA LEU A 167 5.41 -16.18 -8.01
C LEU A 167 6.87 -16.67 -8.06
N GLY A 168 7.24 -17.67 -7.26
CA GLY A 168 8.59 -18.26 -7.27
C GLY A 168 9.67 -17.36 -6.67
N SER A 169 9.29 -16.39 -5.82
CA SER A 169 10.28 -15.51 -5.20
C SER A 169 11.21 -16.29 -4.25
N PRO A 170 12.54 -16.07 -4.32
CA PRO A 170 13.50 -16.72 -3.42
C PRO A 170 13.30 -16.30 -1.95
N ARG A 171 12.65 -15.15 -1.71
CA ARG A 171 12.38 -14.63 -0.37
C ARG A 171 11.06 -15.13 0.23
N ALA A 172 10.27 -15.92 -0.51
CA ALA A 172 9.02 -16.46 -0.01
C ALA A 172 9.19 -17.32 1.26
N LYS A 173 10.26 -18.13 1.32
CA LYS A 173 10.61 -18.96 2.49
C LYS A 173 10.69 -18.14 3.77
N HIS A 174 11.35 -16.98 3.71
CA HIS A 174 11.53 -16.09 4.85
C HIS A 174 10.17 -15.60 5.39
N TRP A 175 9.30 -15.12 4.49
CA TRP A 175 7.99 -14.59 4.88
C TRP A 175 7.02 -15.67 5.37
N LEU A 176 7.03 -16.85 4.76
CA LEU A 176 6.27 -18.00 5.24
C LEU A 176 6.74 -18.44 6.63
N HIS A 177 8.06 -18.43 6.88
CA HIS A 177 8.62 -18.76 8.19
C HIS A 177 8.20 -17.75 9.26
N LEU A 178 8.32 -16.44 8.98
CA LEU A 178 7.90 -15.39 9.90
C LEU A 178 6.42 -15.51 10.25
N ARG A 179 5.56 -15.70 9.23
CA ARG A 179 4.14 -15.94 9.42
C ARG A 179 3.91 -17.16 10.32
N TRP A 180 4.50 -18.32 9.97
CA TRP A 180 4.30 -19.56 10.72
C TRP A 180 4.76 -19.46 12.18
N ARG A 181 5.88 -18.80 12.47
CA ARG A 181 6.34 -18.59 13.86
C ARG A 181 5.32 -17.84 14.72
N ARG A 182 4.49 -16.99 14.11
CA ARG A 182 3.48 -16.16 14.77
C ARG A 182 2.13 -16.86 14.88
N GLU A 183 1.55 -17.28 13.76
CA GLU A 183 0.20 -17.90 13.77
C GLU A 183 0.21 -19.40 14.12
N ARG A 184 1.36 -20.08 13.99
CA ARG A 184 1.51 -21.53 14.21
C ARG A 184 0.52 -22.40 13.40
N GLY A 185 -0.03 -21.87 12.31
CA GLY A 185 -1.01 -22.56 11.48
C GLY A 185 -0.42 -23.73 10.69
N VAL A 186 -1.14 -24.85 10.65
CA VAL A 186 -0.72 -26.09 9.96
C VAL A 186 -0.46 -25.85 8.46
N ARG A 187 -1.38 -25.15 7.78
CA ARG A 187 -1.24 -24.82 6.35
C ARG A 187 0.05 -24.05 6.06
N THR A 188 0.35 -23.02 6.84
CA THR A 188 1.55 -22.20 6.64
C THR A 188 2.80 -22.98 6.97
N GLY A 189 2.76 -23.85 7.99
CA GLY A 189 3.84 -24.79 8.29
C GLY A 189 4.14 -25.71 7.09
N ILE A 190 3.11 -26.28 6.46
CA ILE A 190 3.27 -27.11 5.24
C ILE A 190 3.86 -26.28 4.10
N LEU A 191 3.34 -25.08 3.84
CA LEU A 191 3.87 -24.21 2.77
C LEU A 191 5.32 -23.82 3.02
N TYR A 192 5.69 -23.51 4.28
CA TYR A 192 7.06 -23.24 4.67
C TYR A 192 7.96 -24.45 4.43
N MET A 193 7.53 -25.66 4.80
CA MET A 193 8.30 -26.89 4.56
C MET A 193 8.47 -27.19 3.08
N LEU A 194 7.41 -27.02 2.27
CA LEU A 194 7.50 -27.17 0.82
C LEU A 194 8.49 -26.17 0.20
N ALA A 195 8.44 -24.90 0.63
CA ALA A 195 9.40 -23.89 0.21
C ALA A 195 10.84 -24.23 0.68
N LEU A 196 11.00 -24.79 1.89
CA LEU A 196 12.28 -25.21 2.44
C LEU A 196 12.90 -26.37 1.63
N LEU A 197 12.07 -27.29 1.15
CA LEU A 197 12.47 -28.43 0.30
C LEU A 197 12.62 -28.05 -1.19
N GLY A 198 12.49 -26.77 -1.53
CA GLY A 198 12.65 -26.29 -2.91
C GLY A 198 11.49 -26.63 -3.86
N VAL A 199 10.34 -27.07 -3.33
CA VAL A 199 9.14 -27.31 -4.14
C VAL A 199 8.66 -25.97 -4.72
N PRO A 200 8.49 -25.82 -6.04
CA PRO A 200 8.01 -24.58 -6.62
C PRO A 200 6.55 -24.29 -6.24
N GLY A 201 6.24 -23.05 -5.85
CA GLY A 201 4.87 -22.64 -5.52
C GLY A 201 3.87 -22.83 -6.67
N THR A 202 4.33 -22.78 -7.93
CA THR A 202 3.50 -23.08 -9.11
C THR A 202 3.01 -24.53 -9.14
N GLN A 203 3.79 -25.48 -8.63
CA GLN A 203 3.38 -26.88 -8.51
C GLN A 203 2.31 -27.05 -7.42
N VAL A 204 2.46 -26.32 -6.30
CA VAL A 204 1.47 -26.32 -5.21
C VAL A 204 0.10 -25.82 -5.71
N VAL A 205 0.07 -24.76 -6.50
CA VAL A 205 -1.18 -24.25 -7.12
C VAL A 205 -1.81 -25.28 -8.05
N LYS A 206 -1.02 -25.95 -8.89
CA LYS A 206 -1.52 -27.00 -9.79
C LYS A 206 -2.14 -28.16 -9.01
N LEU A 207 -1.51 -28.57 -7.90
CA LEU A 207 -2.02 -29.63 -7.03
C LEU A 207 -3.33 -29.23 -6.34
N GLN A 208 -3.41 -28.00 -5.82
CA GLN A 208 -4.63 -27.47 -5.20
C GLN A 208 -5.81 -27.45 -6.17
N ARG A 209 -5.60 -27.01 -7.41
CA ARG A 209 -6.63 -27.01 -8.47
C ARG A 209 -7.11 -28.42 -8.82
N ARG A 210 -6.22 -29.41 -8.83
CA ARG A 210 -6.58 -30.83 -9.08
C ARG A 210 -7.38 -31.45 -7.94
N LEU A 211 -7.23 -30.94 -6.71
CA LEU A 211 -7.90 -31.44 -5.51
C LEU A 211 -9.24 -30.74 -5.22
N GLY A 212 -9.74 -29.90 -6.13
CA GLY A 212 -11.11 -29.36 -6.06
C GLY A 212 -11.37 -28.41 -4.90
N ARG A 213 -10.44 -27.49 -4.62
CA ARG A 213 -10.66 -26.35 -3.72
C ARG A 213 -10.37 -25.03 -4.43
#